data_AF-A0AAV5U9Y8-F1
#
_entry.id   AF-A0AAV5U9Y8-F1
#
_cell.length_a   1.000
_cell.length_b   1.000
_cell.length_c   1.000
_cell.angle_alpha   90.00
_cell.angle_beta   90.00
_cell.angle_gamma   90.00
#
_symmetry.space_group_name_H-M   'P 1'
#
loop_
_entity.id
_entity.type
_entity.pdbx_description
1 polymer ?
#
loop_
_entity_poly.entity_id
_entity_poly.type
_entity_poly.pdbx_seq_one_letter_code
_entity_poly.pdbx_strand_id
1 'polypeptide(L)'
;TDLPPSKCEQKAECRPSICDIPLAKHADLGLSLAGCGFISTYHFGVVKCLMRNGKTLMSRIRRVSGSSAGSLVAAMLVLAPEELDRRMAAIYEMGDRLHSLPFGALIPGFYLGEQLVEIVDKLLPQDISEANHRLFISLTHHKTRENRLVSVYQDRDYLIKCLNASCYIPMYSMGITAPVPLIDGQPYVDGGYTNNLPDYSDLRTITV
;
A
#
# COMPACT_ATOMS: atom_id res chain seq x y z
N THR A 1 -37.97 17.13 35.06
CA THR A 1 -36.63 16.54 35.26
C THR A 1 -36.01 16.36 33.91
N ASP A 2 -35.27 17.37 33.47
CA ASP A 2 -34.59 17.40 32.18
C ASP A 2 -33.41 16.42 32.20
N LEU A 3 -33.57 15.29 31.52
CA LEU A 3 -32.46 14.43 31.14
C LEU A 3 -31.80 15.05 29.90
N PRO A 4 -30.47 15.28 29.88
CA PRO A 4 -29.80 15.78 28.70
C PRO A 4 -29.86 14.72 27.59
N PRO A 5 -29.97 15.12 26.31
CA PRO A 5 -29.93 14.17 25.21
C PRO A 5 -28.58 13.46 25.19
N SER A 6 -28.64 12.13 25.06
CA SER A 6 -27.49 11.25 24.86
C SER A 6 -26.62 11.76 23.71
N LYS A 7 -25.32 11.94 23.97
CA LYS A 7 -24.30 12.19 22.94
C LYS A 7 -24.17 10.97 22.02
N CYS A 8 -25.11 10.85 21.09
CA CYS A 8 -24.92 10.19 19.82
C CYS A 8 -24.63 11.29 18.79
N GLU A 9 -23.53 12.03 19.00
CA GLU A 9 -23.02 12.98 18.02
C GLU A 9 -22.21 12.19 16.99
N GLN A 10 -22.93 11.80 15.94
CA GLN A 10 -22.48 11.75 14.54
C GLN A 10 -21.02 12.20 14.33
N LYS A 11 -20.09 11.25 14.26
CA LYS A 11 -18.93 11.40 13.37
C LYS A 11 -19.36 10.91 11.98
N ALA A 12 -20.22 11.68 11.33
CA ALA A 12 -20.19 11.68 9.87
C ALA A 12 -18.85 12.35 9.54
N GLU A 13 -17.86 11.58 9.09
CA GLU A 13 -16.64 12.15 8.54
C GLU A 13 -17.03 13.01 7.34
N CYS A 14 -17.17 14.31 7.58
CA CYS A 14 -17.37 15.28 6.52
C CYS A 14 -16.22 15.09 5.53
N ARG A 15 -16.59 14.81 4.27
CA ARG A 15 -15.66 14.72 3.16
C ARG A 15 -14.74 15.95 3.22
N PRO A 16 -13.40 15.78 3.25
CA PRO A 16 -12.47 16.92 3.37
C PRO A 16 -12.75 17.96 2.29
N SER A 17 -12.67 19.25 2.61
CA SER A 17 -13.04 20.34 1.67
C SER A 17 -12.25 20.33 0.35
N ILE A 18 -11.04 19.76 0.35
CA ILE A 18 -10.25 19.51 -0.87
C ILE A 18 -10.99 18.64 -1.89
N CYS A 19 -11.97 17.86 -1.42
CA CYS A 19 -12.80 16.99 -2.23
C CYS A 19 -13.94 17.68 -2.96
N ASP A 20 -14.29 18.90 -2.56
CA ASP A 20 -15.36 19.69 -3.18
C ASP A 20 -14.90 20.34 -4.49
N ILE A 21 -13.57 20.45 -4.66
CA ILE A 21 -12.95 20.93 -5.88
C ILE A 21 -12.85 19.78 -6.90
N PRO A 22 -13.35 19.94 -8.14
CA PRO A 22 -13.24 18.93 -9.19
C PRO A 22 -11.78 18.50 -9.45
N LEU A 23 -11.57 17.21 -9.70
CA LEU A 23 -10.24 16.62 -9.95
C LEU A 23 -9.46 17.30 -11.08
N ALA A 24 -10.16 17.84 -12.09
CA ALA A 24 -9.58 18.57 -13.20
C ALA A 24 -8.95 19.92 -12.80
N LYS A 25 -9.35 20.50 -11.66
CA LYS A 25 -8.84 21.79 -11.16
C LYS A 25 -7.61 21.64 -10.27
N HIS A 26 -7.25 20.42 -9.88
CA HIS A 26 -6.05 20.15 -9.09
C HIS A 26 -4.83 19.97 -10.00
N ALA A 27 -3.77 20.73 -9.73
CA ALA A 27 -2.50 20.62 -10.46
C ALA A 27 -1.74 19.35 -10.10
N ASP A 28 -1.72 19.02 -8.81
CA ASP A 28 -1.06 17.84 -8.26
C ASP A 28 -2.09 16.93 -7.57
N LEU A 29 -1.83 15.63 -7.63
CA LEU A 29 -2.73 14.59 -7.15
C LEU A 29 -1.97 13.51 -6.38
N GLY A 30 -2.67 12.88 -5.44
CA GLY A 30 -2.23 11.67 -4.76
C GLY A 30 -2.86 10.44 -5.40
N LEU A 31 -2.19 9.30 -5.28
CA LEU A 31 -2.76 7.99 -5.57
C LEU A 31 -2.58 7.10 -4.35
N SER A 32 -3.64 6.48 -3.86
CA SER A 32 -3.63 5.59 -2.70
C SER A 32 -4.09 4.21 -3.11
N LEU A 33 -3.26 3.20 -2.83
CA LEU A 33 -3.50 1.80 -3.17
C LEU A 33 -3.76 1.01 -1.90
N ALA A 34 -4.99 0.54 -1.73
CA ALA A 34 -5.40 -0.18 -0.53
C ALA A 34 -4.67 -1.52 -0.36
N GLY A 35 -4.63 -2.01 0.88
CA GLY A 35 -4.32 -3.42 1.13
C GLY A 35 -5.48 -4.31 0.71
N CYS A 36 -5.20 -5.32 -0.11
CA CYS A 36 -6.20 -6.25 -0.63
C CYS A 36 -5.75 -7.72 -0.64
N GLY A 37 -4.58 -8.03 -0.05
CA GLY A 37 -4.01 -9.38 -0.02
C GLY A 37 -3.93 -10.01 -1.42
N PHE A 38 -4.76 -11.04 -1.63
CA PHE A 38 -4.79 -11.88 -2.84
C PHE A 38 -5.38 -11.19 -4.08
N ILE A 39 -6.06 -10.05 -3.91
CA ILE A 39 -6.65 -9.28 -5.02
C ILE A 39 -5.62 -8.28 -5.59
N SER A 40 -4.33 -8.42 -5.26
CA SER A 40 -3.27 -7.50 -5.71
C SER A 40 -3.19 -7.34 -7.24
N THR A 41 -3.59 -8.36 -8.00
CA THR A 41 -3.73 -8.33 -9.46
C THR A 41 -4.72 -7.26 -9.96
N TYR A 42 -5.72 -6.90 -9.16
CA TYR A 42 -6.61 -5.78 -9.44
C TYR A 42 -5.86 -4.45 -9.45
N HIS A 43 -5.06 -4.15 -8.43
CA HIS A 43 -4.27 -2.91 -8.40
C HIS A 43 -3.30 -2.84 -9.58
N PHE A 44 -2.66 -3.95 -9.93
CA PHE A 44 -1.83 -4.03 -11.13
C PHE A 44 -2.61 -3.68 -12.41
N GLY A 45 -3.82 -4.23 -12.56
CA GLY A 45 -4.72 -3.90 -13.68
C GLY A 45 -5.14 -2.43 -13.71
N VAL A 46 -5.51 -1.87 -12.57
CA VAL A 46 -5.90 -0.45 -12.44
C VAL A 46 -4.73 0.46 -12.80
N VAL A 47 -3.56 0.26 -12.19
CA VAL A 47 -2.39 1.11 -12.44
C VAL A 47 -1.96 1.02 -13.91
N LYS A 48 -1.96 -0.19 -14.50
CA LYS A 48 -1.70 -0.36 -15.95
C LYS A 48 -2.71 0.40 -16.82
N CYS A 49 -3.99 0.33 -16.47
CA CYS A 49 -5.04 1.06 -17.19
C CYS A 49 -4.81 2.58 -17.09
N LEU A 50 -4.47 3.09 -15.91
CA LEU A 50 -4.18 4.50 -15.67
C LEU A 50 -2.92 4.96 -16.43
N MET A 51 -1.85 4.16 -16.45
CA MET A 51 -0.64 4.46 -17.22
C MET A 51 -0.90 4.52 -18.73
N ARG A 52 -1.73 3.61 -19.25
CA ARG A 52 -2.05 3.54 -20.67
C ARG A 52 -3.02 4.63 -21.13
N ASN A 53 -4.12 4.81 -20.40
CA ASN A 53 -5.26 5.64 -20.82
C ASN A 53 -5.33 6.99 -20.10
N GLY A 54 -4.74 7.09 -18.91
CA GLY A 54 -4.82 8.25 -18.02
C GLY A 54 -3.54 9.07 -17.97
N LYS A 55 -2.77 9.19 -19.05
CA LYS A 55 -1.45 9.85 -19.06
C LYS A 55 -1.46 11.26 -18.42
N THR A 56 -2.47 12.07 -18.73
CA THR A 56 -2.66 13.42 -18.15
C THR A 56 -2.97 13.41 -16.65
N LEU A 57 -3.58 12.33 -16.17
CA LEU A 57 -3.79 12.12 -14.74
C LEU A 57 -2.48 11.68 -14.07
N MET A 58 -1.80 10.71 -14.68
CA MET A 58 -0.55 10.15 -14.17
C MET A 58 0.58 11.18 -14.10
N SER A 59 0.65 12.12 -15.05
CA SER A 59 1.63 13.22 -15.03
C SER A 59 1.43 14.19 -13.86
N ARG A 60 0.28 14.14 -13.19
CA ARG A 60 -0.05 14.96 -12.01
C ARG A 60 0.10 14.20 -10.69
N ILE A 61 0.35 12.89 -10.73
CA ILE A 61 0.54 12.10 -9.49
C ILE A 61 1.90 12.45 -8.88
N ARG A 62 1.88 13.14 -7.75
CA ARG A 62 3.08 13.54 -6.99
C ARG A 62 3.36 12.65 -5.80
N ARG A 63 2.34 12.02 -5.24
CA ARG A 63 2.49 11.12 -4.10
C ARG A 63 1.71 9.84 -4.36
N VAL A 64 2.33 8.72 -4.06
CA VAL A 64 1.71 7.41 -4.11
C VAL A 64 1.81 6.80 -2.73
N SER A 65 0.67 6.44 -2.15
CA SER A 65 0.60 5.71 -0.90
C SER A 65 0.13 4.28 -1.13
N GLY A 66 0.53 3.40 -0.23
CA GLY A 66 -0.03 2.07 -0.19
C GLY A 66 0.11 1.38 1.15
N SER A 67 -0.71 0.35 1.31
CA SER A 67 -0.76 -0.51 2.48
C SER A 67 -0.77 -1.96 2.04
N SER A 68 -0.06 -2.87 2.72
CA SER A 68 0.00 -4.29 2.35
C SER A 68 0.39 -4.47 0.88
N ALA A 69 -0.29 -5.35 0.14
CA ALA A 69 -0.07 -5.52 -1.30
C ALA A 69 -0.15 -4.21 -2.12
N GLY A 70 -0.93 -3.22 -1.70
CA GLY A 70 -0.98 -1.90 -2.33
C GLY A 70 0.33 -1.13 -2.22
N SER A 71 1.09 -1.32 -1.13
CA SER A 71 2.42 -0.71 -0.95
C SER A 71 3.45 -1.24 -1.95
N LEU A 72 3.33 -2.50 -2.34
CA LEU A 72 4.19 -3.14 -3.34
C LEU A 72 3.94 -2.56 -4.73
N VAL A 73 2.67 -2.43 -5.11
CA VAL A 73 2.27 -1.81 -6.38
C VAL A 73 2.67 -0.32 -6.39
N ALA A 74 2.50 0.38 -5.26
CA ALA A 74 2.93 1.76 -5.10
C ALA A 74 4.45 1.92 -5.32
N ALA A 75 5.26 1.04 -4.69
CA ALA A 75 6.71 1.05 -4.85
C ALA A 75 7.12 0.80 -6.31
N MET A 76 6.52 -0.20 -6.96
CA MET A 76 6.79 -0.48 -8.37
C MET A 76 6.39 0.68 -9.29
N LEU A 77 5.25 1.33 -9.03
CA LEU A 77 4.81 2.48 -9.82
C LEU A 77 5.79 3.66 -9.71
N VAL A 78 6.32 3.91 -8.51
CA VAL A 78 7.24 5.03 -8.27
C VAL A 78 8.65 4.74 -8.82
N LEU A 79 9.17 3.55 -8.58
CA LEU A 79 10.59 3.22 -8.79
C LEU A 79 10.86 2.40 -10.06
N ALA A 80 9.86 1.66 -10.55
CA ALA A 80 10.02 0.76 -11.70
C ALA A 80 8.79 0.76 -12.64
N PRO A 81 8.28 1.94 -13.09
CA PRO A 81 7.08 2.01 -13.91
C PRO A 81 7.22 1.26 -15.24
N GLU A 82 8.42 1.22 -15.84
CA GLU A 82 8.65 0.45 -17.07
C GLU A 82 8.55 -1.07 -16.85
N GLU A 83 9.02 -1.55 -15.70
CA GLU A 83 8.93 -2.97 -15.34
C GLU A 83 7.49 -3.37 -15.02
N LEU A 84 6.69 -2.42 -14.52
CA LEU A 84 5.26 -2.62 -14.35
C LEU A 84 4.57 -2.91 -15.68
N ASP A 85 4.97 -2.29 -16.79
CA ASP A 85 4.40 -2.60 -18.11
C ASP A 85 4.99 -3.87 -18.73
N ARG A 86 6.31 -4.10 -18.57
CA ARG A 86 7.04 -5.22 -19.23
C ARG A 86 6.88 -6.57 -18.53
N ARG A 87 6.73 -6.60 -17.20
CA ARG A 87 6.75 -7.84 -16.40
C ARG A 87 5.41 -8.21 -15.76
N MET A 88 4.31 -7.62 -16.22
CA MET A 88 2.96 -8.05 -15.84
C MET A 88 2.74 -9.55 -16.05
N ALA A 89 3.37 -10.15 -17.06
CA ALA A 89 3.25 -11.58 -17.31
C ALA A 89 3.77 -12.42 -16.12
N ALA A 90 4.90 -12.03 -15.52
CA ALA A 90 5.44 -12.73 -14.34
C ALA A 90 4.56 -12.54 -13.09
N ILE A 91 3.92 -11.37 -12.97
CA ILE A 91 3.00 -11.05 -11.87
C ILE A 91 1.67 -11.80 -12.04
N TYR A 92 1.15 -11.87 -13.26
CA TYR A 92 -0.04 -12.67 -13.58
C TYR A 92 0.23 -14.17 -13.47
N GLU A 93 1.38 -14.66 -13.92
CA GLU A 93 1.77 -16.07 -13.74
C GLU A 93 1.81 -16.45 -12.26
N MET A 94 2.27 -15.54 -11.39
CA MET A 94 2.17 -15.75 -9.95
C MET A 94 0.72 -15.69 -9.46
N GLY A 95 -0.09 -14.72 -9.90
CA GLY A 95 -1.52 -14.66 -9.64
C GLY A 95 -2.26 -15.96 -10.00
N ASP A 96 -1.92 -16.54 -11.15
CA ASP A 96 -2.46 -17.81 -11.63
C ASP A 96 -1.98 -18.99 -10.76
N ARG A 97 -0.70 -19.01 -10.38
CA ARG A 97 -0.17 -20.01 -9.42
C ARG A 97 -0.90 -19.93 -8.08
N LEU A 98 -1.22 -18.73 -7.59
CA LEU A 98 -1.96 -18.51 -6.36
C LEU A 98 -3.41 -18.96 -6.43
N HIS A 99 -4.08 -18.69 -7.55
CA HIS A 99 -5.43 -19.17 -7.83
C HIS A 99 -5.51 -20.70 -7.99
N SER A 100 -4.41 -21.34 -8.42
CA SER A 100 -4.36 -22.79 -8.66
C SER A 100 -4.15 -23.65 -7.40
N LEU A 101 -3.90 -23.05 -6.23
CA LEU A 101 -3.68 -23.78 -4.98
C LEU A 101 -5.01 -24.25 -4.35
N PRO A 102 -5.13 -25.52 -3.95
CA PRO A 102 -6.34 -26.03 -3.29
C PRO A 102 -6.47 -25.37 -1.90
N PHE A 103 -7.62 -24.73 -1.63
CA PHE A 103 -7.89 -23.84 -0.48
C PHE A 103 -7.28 -22.42 -0.52
N GLY A 104 -6.62 -22.03 -1.62
CA GLY A 104 -6.15 -20.65 -1.84
C GLY A 104 -5.29 -20.07 -0.70
N ALA A 105 -5.57 -18.82 -0.33
CA ALA A 105 -4.97 -18.04 0.75
C ALA A 105 -4.88 -18.67 2.14
N LEU A 106 -5.66 -19.73 2.38
CA LEU A 106 -5.92 -20.28 3.71
C LEU A 106 -4.99 -21.45 4.08
N ILE A 107 -3.98 -21.74 3.25
CA ILE A 107 -2.96 -22.75 3.57
C ILE A 107 -2.01 -22.18 4.65
N PRO A 108 -1.96 -22.77 5.85
CA PRO A 108 -0.92 -22.45 6.83
C PRO A 108 0.44 -22.79 6.20
N GLY A 109 1.31 -21.80 6.01
CA GLY A 109 2.59 -22.00 5.33
C GLY A 109 2.76 -21.26 4.00
N PHE A 110 1.72 -20.64 3.46
CA PHE A 110 1.79 -19.92 2.18
C PHE A 110 1.93 -18.40 2.40
N TYR A 111 3.17 -17.90 2.35
CA TYR A 111 3.50 -16.50 2.67
C TYR A 111 3.48 -15.63 1.43
N LEU A 112 2.28 -15.33 0.94
CA LEU A 112 2.10 -14.52 -0.25
C LEU A 112 2.79 -13.14 -0.12
N GLY A 113 2.67 -12.49 1.04
CA GLY A 113 3.30 -11.20 1.29
C GLY A 113 4.82 -11.25 1.07
N GLU A 114 5.49 -12.29 1.58
CA GLU A 114 6.93 -12.47 1.44
C GLU A 114 7.34 -12.75 -0.03
N GLN A 115 6.61 -13.64 -0.72
CA GLN A 115 6.91 -13.92 -2.13
C GLN A 115 6.69 -12.69 -3.02
N LEU A 116 5.65 -11.90 -2.76
CA LEU A 116 5.43 -10.66 -3.50
C LEU A 116 6.52 -9.64 -3.19
N VAL A 117 6.97 -9.52 -1.93
CA VAL A 117 8.10 -8.65 -1.59
C VAL A 117 9.37 -9.12 -2.29
N GLU A 118 9.68 -10.42 -2.33
CA GLU A 118 10.86 -10.94 -3.04
C GLU A 118 10.82 -10.65 -4.55
N ILE A 119 9.65 -10.73 -5.17
CA ILE A 119 9.49 -10.37 -6.58
C ILE A 119 9.74 -8.87 -6.75
N VAL A 120 9.07 -8.04 -5.95
CA VAL A 120 9.20 -6.58 -6.01
C VAL A 120 10.66 -6.19 -5.77
N ASP A 121 11.32 -6.79 -4.79
CA ASP A 121 12.75 -6.62 -4.52
C ASP A 121 13.58 -6.87 -5.79
N LYS A 122 13.36 -7.99 -6.50
CA LYS A 122 14.08 -8.26 -7.76
C LYS A 122 13.80 -7.26 -8.90
N LEU A 123 12.71 -6.52 -8.82
CA LEU A 123 12.29 -5.55 -9.83
C LEU A 123 12.67 -4.10 -9.48
N LEU A 124 12.85 -3.80 -8.20
CA LEU A 124 13.20 -2.46 -7.75
C LEU A 124 14.67 -2.14 -8.07
N PRO A 125 14.95 -0.93 -8.59
CA PRO A 125 16.31 -0.46 -8.82
C PRO A 125 17.12 -0.36 -7.52
N GLN A 126 18.43 -0.24 -7.64
CA GLN A 126 19.32 0.05 -6.50
C GLN A 126 19.16 1.49 -6.01
N ASP A 127 18.98 2.44 -6.94
CA ASP A 127 18.69 3.83 -6.62
C ASP A 127 17.21 4.00 -6.27
N ILE A 128 16.94 4.40 -5.03
CA ILE A 128 15.59 4.63 -4.50
C ILE A 128 15.33 6.10 -4.18
N SER A 129 16.17 7.03 -4.64
CA SER A 129 16.07 8.46 -4.33
C SER A 129 14.70 9.05 -4.69
N GLU A 130 14.13 8.61 -5.82
CA GLU A 130 12.78 8.93 -6.30
C GLU A 130 11.66 8.55 -5.32
N ALA A 131 11.88 7.60 -4.40
CA ALA A 131 10.87 7.20 -3.42
C ALA A 131 10.68 8.23 -2.31
N ASN A 132 11.72 8.98 -1.95
CA ASN A 132 11.66 9.90 -0.83
C ASN A 132 10.67 11.03 -1.10
N HIS A 133 9.74 11.22 -0.16
CA HIS A 133 8.62 12.16 -0.24
C HIS A 133 7.61 11.90 -1.37
N ARG A 134 7.77 10.80 -2.11
CA ARG A 134 6.92 10.41 -3.24
C ARG A 134 6.16 9.11 -2.95
N LEU A 135 6.81 8.13 -2.33
CA LEU A 135 6.22 6.87 -1.87
C LEU A 135 5.89 6.96 -0.39
N PHE A 136 4.69 6.53 -0.01
CA PHE A 136 4.22 6.50 1.37
C PHE A 136 3.75 5.09 1.72
N ILE A 137 4.39 4.45 2.70
CA ILE A 137 4.06 3.09 3.14
C ILE A 137 3.38 3.16 4.50
N SER A 138 2.16 2.62 4.56
CA SER A 138 1.41 2.49 5.81
C SER A 138 1.89 1.30 6.62
N LEU A 139 2.17 1.52 7.90
CA LEU A 139 2.59 0.51 8.87
C LEU A 139 1.74 0.61 10.12
N THR A 140 1.39 -0.53 10.72
CA THR A 140 0.72 -0.58 12.02
C THR A 140 1.71 -0.91 13.11
N HIS A 141 1.86 -0.05 14.10
CA HIS A 141 2.68 -0.37 15.27
C HIS A 141 2.03 -1.52 16.05
N HIS A 142 2.75 -2.63 16.24
CA HIS A 142 2.19 -3.90 16.72
C HIS A 142 1.51 -3.78 18.10
N LYS A 143 2.13 -3.03 19.02
CA LYS A 143 1.65 -2.87 20.41
C LYS A 143 0.61 -1.77 20.56
N THR A 144 0.98 -0.53 20.21
CA THR A 144 0.12 0.66 20.36
C THR A 144 -1.05 0.74 19.38
N ARG A 145 -1.01 -0.02 18.26
CA ARG A 145 -2.00 0.06 17.17
C ARG A 145 -2.11 1.45 16.56
N GLU A 146 -1.04 2.22 16.61
CA GLU A 146 -0.93 3.50 15.92
C GLU A 146 -0.40 3.30 14.50
N ASN A 147 -0.85 4.13 13.57
CA ASN A 147 -0.35 4.12 12.21
C ASN A 147 0.94 4.93 12.09
N ARG A 148 1.90 4.42 11.34
CA ARG A 148 3.06 5.16 10.87
C ARG A 148 3.08 5.16 9.35
N LEU A 149 3.05 6.36 8.76
CA LEU A 149 3.18 6.54 7.32
C LEU A 149 4.64 6.92 6.99
N VAL A 150 5.41 5.97 6.47
CA VAL A 150 6.83 6.17 6.15
C VAL A 150 6.97 6.72 4.74
N SER A 151 7.75 7.80 4.58
CA SER A 151 8.03 8.41 3.27
C SER A 151 9.48 8.85 3.07
N VAL A 152 10.35 8.53 4.02
CA VAL A 152 11.79 8.78 3.95
C VAL A 152 12.50 7.45 4.21
N TYR A 153 13.37 7.10 3.29
CA TYR A 153 14.12 5.86 3.24
C TYR A 153 15.60 6.20 3.14
N GLN A 154 16.37 5.72 4.11
CA GLN A 154 17.83 5.92 4.18
C GLN A 154 18.58 5.11 3.12
N ASP A 155 18.06 3.93 2.80
CA ASP A 155 18.64 2.97 1.88
C ASP A 155 17.54 2.01 1.37
N ARG A 156 17.89 1.23 0.35
CA ARG A 156 16.99 0.26 -0.27
C ARG A 156 16.58 -0.85 0.71
N ASP A 157 17.48 -1.28 1.58
CA ASP A 157 17.19 -2.34 2.56
C ASP A 157 16.12 -1.88 3.56
N TYR A 158 16.15 -0.61 3.97
CA TYR A 158 15.15 0.01 4.81
C TYR A 158 13.79 0.08 4.11
N LEU A 159 13.77 0.46 2.81
CA LEU A 159 12.55 0.40 2.01
C LEU A 159 11.96 -1.02 1.95
N ILE A 160 12.79 -2.03 1.65
CA ILE A 160 12.35 -3.43 1.61
C ILE A 160 11.85 -3.90 2.98
N LYS A 161 12.50 -3.50 4.08
CA LYS A 161 12.01 -3.75 5.45
C LYS A 161 10.65 -3.12 5.70
N CYS A 162 10.41 -1.89 5.26
CA CYS A 162 9.10 -1.25 5.35
C CYS A 162 8.03 -1.99 4.54
N LEU A 163 8.34 -2.42 3.31
CA LEU A 163 7.39 -3.19 2.48
C LEU A 163 7.05 -4.54 3.14
N ASN A 164 8.06 -5.24 3.66
CA ASN A 164 7.88 -6.47 4.42
C ASN A 164 6.98 -6.26 5.64
N ALA A 165 7.25 -5.22 6.44
CA ALA A 165 6.43 -4.87 7.60
C ALA A 165 4.98 -4.54 7.20
N SER A 166 4.79 -3.78 6.11
CA SER A 166 3.46 -3.41 5.60
C SER A 166 2.67 -4.62 5.09
N CYS A 167 3.32 -5.71 4.69
CA CYS A 167 2.69 -6.95 4.23
C CYS A 167 2.67 -8.07 5.30
N TYR A 168 3.16 -7.81 6.50
CA TYR A 168 3.27 -8.81 7.56
C TYR A 168 1.96 -8.94 8.33
N ILE A 169 1.21 -10.02 8.10
CA ILE A 169 -0.06 -10.30 8.76
C ILE A 169 0.18 -11.34 9.87
N PRO A 170 0.08 -10.97 11.16
CA PRO A 170 0.26 -11.92 12.25
C PRO A 170 -0.63 -13.15 12.10
N MET A 171 -0.11 -14.34 12.42
CA MET A 171 -0.76 -15.66 12.26
C MET A 171 -0.87 -16.20 10.82
N TYR A 172 -0.80 -15.34 9.79
CA TYR A 172 -0.81 -15.75 8.38
C TYR A 172 0.60 -15.71 7.76
N SER A 173 1.45 -14.77 8.18
CA SER A 173 2.88 -14.69 7.86
C SER A 173 3.69 -15.60 8.79
N MET A 174 4.41 -16.55 8.22
CA MET A 174 5.33 -17.52 8.85
C MET A 174 4.92 -18.30 10.10
N GLY A 175 3.62 -18.34 10.42
CA GLY A 175 3.14 -18.96 11.64
C GLY A 175 3.76 -18.31 12.89
N ILE A 176 3.63 -18.96 14.04
CA ILE A 176 4.09 -18.49 15.36
C ILE A 176 5.62 -18.22 15.41
N THR A 177 6.39 -18.55 14.36
CA THR A 177 7.85 -18.58 14.35
C THR A 177 8.56 -17.41 13.67
N ALA A 178 7.91 -16.61 12.82
CA ALA A 178 8.58 -15.45 12.23
C ALA A 178 8.69 -14.29 13.25
N PRO A 179 9.88 -13.69 13.39
CA PRO A 179 10.02 -12.48 14.19
C PRO A 179 9.27 -11.34 13.50
N VAL A 180 8.51 -10.58 14.29
CA VAL A 180 7.82 -9.37 13.81
C VAL A 180 8.86 -8.40 13.23
N PRO A 181 8.64 -7.85 12.03
CA PRO A 181 9.56 -6.88 11.43
C PRO A 181 9.81 -5.67 12.34
N LEU A 182 11.09 -5.31 12.49
CA LEU A 182 11.51 -4.18 13.29
C LEU A 182 11.90 -3.00 12.39
N ILE A 183 11.19 -1.89 12.54
CA ILE A 183 11.52 -0.61 11.90
C ILE A 183 11.96 0.35 13.02
N ASP A 184 13.21 0.80 12.95
CA ASP A 184 13.84 1.64 13.98
C ASP A 184 13.77 1.02 15.39
N GLY A 185 13.94 -0.31 15.46
CA GLY A 185 13.88 -1.06 16.72
C GLY A 185 12.46 -1.28 17.28
N GLN A 186 11.42 -0.82 16.58
CA GLN A 186 10.02 -1.00 17.00
C GLN A 186 9.28 -2.02 16.12
N PRO A 187 8.38 -2.85 16.68
CA PRO A 187 7.68 -3.88 15.93
C PRO A 187 6.52 -3.30 15.11
N TYR A 188 6.51 -3.56 13.81
CA TYR A 188 5.43 -3.18 12.90
C TYR A 188 4.85 -4.39 12.16
N VAL A 189 3.56 -4.27 11.86
CA VAL A 189 2.78 -5.25 11.10
C VAL A 189 2.00 -4.54 10.00
N ASP A 190 1.20 -5.30 9.28
CA ASP A 190 0.46 -4.85 8.11
C ASP A 190 -0.26 -3.50 8.34
N GLY A 191 -0.04 -2.56 7.42
CA GLY A 191 -0.59 -1.21 7.53
C GLY A 191 -2.12 -1.19 7.48
N GLY A 192 -2.74 -2.21 6.89
CA GLY A 192 -4.17 -2.37 6.71
C GLY A 192 -4.93 -2.47 8.03
N TYR A 193 -4.25 -2.85 9.12
CA TYR A 193 -4.86 -2.88 10.45
C TYR A 193 -5.21 -1.50 11.01
N THR A 194 -4.57 -0.43 10.55
CA THR A 194 -4.79 0.94 11.07
C THR A 194 -5.13 1.95 10.00
N ASN A 195 -4.47 1.89 8.84
CA ASN A 195 -4.70 2.78 7.73
C ASN A 195 -4.53 2.01 6.42
N ASN A 196 -5.61 1.37 5.98
CA ASN A 196 -5.60 0.58 4.77
C ASN A 196 -5.55 1.44 3.50
N LEU A 197 -6.06 2.67 3.56
CA LEU A 197 -6.17 3.56 2.42
C LEU A 197 -5.63 4.94 2.81
N PRO A 198 -4.29 5.11 2.82
CA PRO A 198 -3.70 6.34 3.32
C PRO A 198 -4.07 7.52 2.42
N ASP A 199 -4.73 8.51 3.02
CA ASP A 199 -5.12 9.76 2.37
C ASP A 199 -4.23 10.92 2.85
N TYR A 200 -4.21 12.00 2.07
CA TYR A 200 -3.49 13.22 2.34
C TYR A 200 -4.49 14.35 2.61
N SER A 201 -4.36 15.04 3.75
CA SER A 201 -5.23 16.18 4.06
C SER A 201 -4.98 17.39 3.15
N ASP A 202 -3.78 17.47 2.57
CA ASP A 202 -3.27 18.58 1.78
C ASP A 202 -3.21 18.30 0.27
N LEU A 203 -3.55 17.08 -0.16
CA LEU A 203 -3.46 16.67 -1.56
C LEU A 203 -4.69 15.85 -1.96
N ARG A 204 -5.30 16.18 -3.10
CA ARG A 204 -6.45 15.44 -3.60
C ARG A 204 -6.03 14.03 -4.02
N THR A 205 -6.45 13.03 -3.28
CA THR A 205 -6.07 11.63 -3.51
C THR A 205 -7.12 10.87 -4.29
N ILE A 206 -6.65 10.08 -5.25
CA ILE A 206 -7.43 9.05 -5.93
C ILE A 206 -7.17 7.74 -5.22
N THR A 207 -8.23 7.05 -4.83
CA THR A 207 -8.14 5.80 -4.07
C THR A 207 -8.48 4.62 -4.96
N VAL A 208 -7.73 3.52 -4.80
CA VAL A 208 -7.88 2.28 -5.56
C VAL A 208 -7.90 1.10 -4.60
#